data_AF-G0R6L0-F1
#
_entry.id   AF-G0R6L0-F1
#
_cell.length_a   1.000
_cell.length_b   1.000
_cell.length_c   1.000
_cell.angle_alpha   90.00
_cell.angle_beta   90.00
_cell.angle_gamma   90.00
#
_symmetry.space_group_name_H-M   'P 1'
#
loop_
_entity.id
_entity.type
_entity.pdbx_description
1 polymer ?
#
loop_
_entity_poly.entity_id
_entity_poly.type
_entity_poly.pdbx_seq_one_letter_code
_entity_poly.pdbx_strand_id
1 'polypeptide(L)'
;METAKIYFQKLLKVNPIQGNNLFPKNSKLWSLDCQGVRIPLSALSQGIPQSDLHIYVITKNAPQDGDIANAMTCAHNEQLLRPSFGRIQFNLSQMSQQDDHESFENDLEVTIHELLHILGFSGFQMQFWINPETGQYYGQYGLPKITKTVIYRGLPTKIVFTKNILLTARKYYACPTMEGMQLENEGDSGSFGSHWEQLIVQNEIMMASKVMTDAQLSVLTIALLRDTGYYTEVNENMADNLYWGKGKGCSFVIEGCYSKQMFNEFPQQLKVQCSFENDGYGEPETTPYLDRCLMKSIYGNKLCTSFKNNFSNQGLDMTLEYYGINSRCFTSTSNNNVDLLNDVYKRCHMHQCSADMKTITVYFPQIKMQVVCTKEGQQITIHPSSNKFGKIFCPRSFTQFCDHVPMCTNHCSSVGVCVRGVCLCLPGWGGIDCSVKCLQVVLNKVCVKQCPLNQVIGPDRSCQISCPNGYYKQGQQCLQCHASCKRCKGGASNDCTLCQFLSQLNKYGQCVKVY
;
A
#
# COMPACT_ATOMS: atom_id res chain seq x y z
N MET A 1 -14.67 3.02 7.26
CA MET A 1 -14.34 4.08 8.25
C MET A 1 -13.72 3.55 9.56
N GLU A 2 -14.43 2.77 10.39
CA GLU A 2 -13.87 2.30 11.67
C GLU A 2 -12.56 1.50 11.51
N THR A 3 -12.48 0.65 10.49
CA THR A 3 -11.26 -0.08 10.16
C THR A 3 -10.09 0.85 9.80
N ALA A 4 -10.34 1.89 8.99
CA ALA A 4 -9.34 2.88 8.62
C ALA A 4 -8.85 3.70 9.83
N LYS A 5 -9.71 3.94 10.83
CA LYS A 5 -9.31 4.59 12.08
C LYS A 5 -8.21 3.79 12.80
N ILE A 6 -8.34 2.47 12.88
CA ILE A 6 -7.31 1.62 13.51
C ILE A 6 -6.01 1.70 12.71
N TYR A 7 -6.09 1.66 11.38
CA TYR A 7 -4.93 1.80 10.51
C TYR A 7 -4.14 3.09 10.83
N PHE A 8 -4.80 4.25 10.86
CA PHE A 8 -4.12 5.51 11.16
C PHE A 8 -3.69 5.67 12.61
N GLN A 9 -4.42 5.11 13.57
CA GLN A 9 -4.00 5.06 14.98
C GLN A 9 -2.72 4.24 15.20
N LYS A 10 -2.42 3.31 14.29
CA LYS A 10 -1.17 2.54 14.29
C LYS A 10 -0.08 3.19 13.44
N LEU A 11 -0.46 3.95 12.42
CA LEU A 11 0.48 4.64 11.55
C LEU A 11 1.04 5.91 12.18
N LEU A 12 0.21 6.68 12.89
CA LEU A 12 0.50 8.06 13.27
C LEU A 12 0.36 8.29 14.76
N LYS A 13 1.34 8.97 15.35
CA LYS A 13 1.21 9.61 16.66
C LYS A 13 1.23 11.12 16.51
N VAL A 14 0.43 11.79 17.32
CA VAL A 14 0.31 13.24 17.37
C VAL A 14 0.49 13.73 18.80
N ASN A 15 0.77 15.03 18.95
CA ASN A 15 0.50 15.71 20.21
C ASN A 15 -1.02 15.83 20.38
N PRO A 16 -1.63 15.26 21.44
CA PRO A 16 -3.07 15.30 21.61
C PRO A 16 -3.59 16.72 21.84
N ILE A 17 -4.73 17.05 21.23
CA ILE A 17 -5.46 18.29 21.52
C ILE A 17 -5.88 18.26 22.99
N GLN A 18 -5.56 19.33 23.71
CA GLN A 18 -5.97 19.49 25.11
C GLN A 18 -7.41 20.01 25.16
N GLY A 19 -8.29 19.28 25.84
CA GLY A 19 -9.72 19.59 25.89
C GLY A 19 -10.48 19.16 24.63
N ASN A 20 -11.52 19.91 24.27
CA ASN A 20 -12.33 19.62 23.10
C ASN A 20 -11.67 20.16 21.82
N ASN A 21 -11.75 19.40 20.73
CA ASN A 21 -11.34 19.85 19.40
C ASN A 21 -12.32 20.90 18.88
N LEU A 22 -11.93 22.16 18.94
CA LEU A 22 -12.73 23.29 18.47
C LEU A 22 -12.48 23.53 16.99
N PHE A 23 -13.56 23.71 16.24
CA PHE A 23 -13.46 24.23 14.88
C PHE A 23 -12.93 25.67 14.97
N PRO A 24 -11.86 25.99 14.22
CA PRO A 24 -11.18 27.28 14.35
C PRO A 24 -12.08 28.44 13.92
N LYS A 25 -11.90 29.61 14.56
CA LYS A 25 -12.73 30.80 14.33
C LYS A 25 -12.20 31.68 13.21
N ASN A 26 -10.98 31.42 12.73
CA ASN A 26 -10.38 32.19 11.65
C ASN A 26 -11.09 31.98 10.30
N SER A 27 -12.16 32.75 10.07
CA SER A 27 -12.97 32.70 8.85
C SER A 27 -12.24 33.15 7.58
N LYS A 28 -11.05 33.76 7.69
CA LYS A 28 -10.21 34.07 6.52
C LYS A 28 -9.57 32.82 5.92
N LEU A 29 -9.36 31.79 6.73
CA LEU A 29 -8.75 30.52 6.31
C LEU A 29 -9.78 29.39 6.23
N TRP A 30 -10.76 29.37 7.15
CA TRP A 30 -11.64 28.23 7.34
C TRP A 30 -13.11 28.61 7.13
N SER A 31 -13.78 27.88 6.24
CA SER A 31 -15.20 28.06 5.95
C SER A 31 -16.06 27.14 6.82
N LEU A 32 -17.22 27.63 7.25
CA LEU A 32 -18.27 26.79 7.87
C LEU A 32 -18.99 25.89 6.86
N ASP A 33 -18.81 26.14 5.57
CA ASP A 33 -19.15 25.21 4.51
C ASP A 33 -17.88 24.50 4.06
N CYS A 34 -17.78 23.21 4.39
CA CYS A 34 -16.72 22.33 3.94
C CYS A 34 -17.22 21.45 2.79
N GLN A 35 -17.63 22.08 1.68
CA GLN A 35 -18.09 21.44 0.45
C GLN A 35 -19.11 20.31 0.69
N GLY A 36 -20.33 20.69 1.07
CA GLY A 36 -21.43 19.75 1.33
C GLY A 36 -21.55 19.32 2.78
N VAL A 37 -20.63 19.76 3.64
CA VAL A 37 -20.75 19.65 5.10
C VAL A 37 -20.91 21.04 5.70
N ARG A 38 -22.07 21.30 6.30
CA ARG A 38 -22.26 22.49 7.13
C ARG A 38 -21.75 22.23 8.54
N ILE A 39 -20.66 22.89 8.93
CA ILE A 39 -20.07 22.74 10.26
C ILE A 39 -21.05 23.24 11.32
N PRO A 40 -21.42 22.41 12.32
CA PRO A 40 -22.35 22.81 13.36
C PRO A 40 -21.72 23.87 14.27
N LEU A 41 -22.53 24.86 14.70
CA LEU A 41 -22.07 25.92 15.60
C LEU A 41 -21.57 25.37 16.95
N SER A 42 -22.03 24.19 17.38
CA SER A 42 -21.51 23.49 18.55
C SER A 42 -20.04 23.09 18.40
N ALA A 43 -19.56 22.79 17.19
CA ALA A 43 -18.14 22.50 16.97
C ALA A 43 -17.25 23.74 17.23
N LEU A 44 -17.82 24.96 17.11
CA LEU A 44 -17.12 26.22 17.39
C LEU A 44 -17.23 26.64 18.86
N SER A 45 -18.38 26.40 19.49
CA SER A 45 -18.66 26.87 20.85
C SER A 45 -18.31 25.86 21.93
N GLN A 46 -18.52 24.57 21.67
CA GLN A 46 -18.29 23.46 22.61
C GLN A 46 -17.11 22.59 22.18
N GLY A 47 -16.95 22.37 20.87
CA GLY A 47 -15.93 21.48 20.30
C GLY A 47 -16.29 20.00 20.43
N ILE A 48 -15.49 19.14 19.80
CA ILE A 48 -15.66 17.68 19.82
C ILE A 48 -14.77 17.08 20.92
N PRO A 49 -15.33 16.38 21.92
CA PRO A 49 -14.52 15.76 22.97
C PRO A 49 -13.71 14.58 22.43
N GLN A 50 -12.56 14.29 23.05
CA GLN A 50 -11.70 13.13 22.76
C GLN A 50 -11.37 12.97 21.26
N SER A 51 -11.14 14.09 20.58
CA SER A 51 -10.90 14.14 19.15
C SER A 51 -9.59 14.86 18.86
N ASP A 52 -8.72 14.25 18.06
CA ASP A 52 -7.55 14.91 17.47
C ASP A 52 -7.77 15.32 16.02
N LEU A 53 -8.67 14.61 15.35
CA LEU A 53 -9.12 14.83 13.99
C LEU A 53 -10.58 14.35 13.92
N HIS A 54 -11.49 15.24 13.55
CA HIS A 54 -12.89 14.91 13.36
C HIS A 54 -13.21 14.86 11.86
N ILE A 55 -13.80 13.76 11.41
CA ILE A 55 -14.05 13.53 9.98
C ILE A 55 -15.55 13.40 9.77
N TYR A 56 -16.11 14.30 8.97
CA TYR A 56 -17.48 14.20 8.51
C TYR A 56 -17.55 13.25 7.32
N VAL A 57 -18.44 12.26 7.43
CA VAL A 57 -18.69 11.29 6.36
C VAL A 57 -19.99 11.67 5.67
N ILE A 58 -19.92 11.93 4.37
CA ILE A 58 -21.08 12.19 3.52
C ILE A 58 -21.10 11.24 2.34
N THR A 59 -22.23 11.17 1.66
CA THR A 59 -22.42 10.29 0.50
C THR A 59 -23.06 11.06 -0.65
N LYS A 60 -22.72 10.69 -1.88
CA LYS A 60 -23.43 11.05 -3.11
C LYS A 60 -23.81 9.78 -3.87
N ASN A 61 -24.71 9.92 -4.83
CA ASN A 61 -25.10 8.86 -5.76
C ASN A 61 -25.13 9.47 -7.16
N ALA A 62 -23.98 9.47 -7.82
CA ALA A 62 -23.74 10.15 -9.10
C ALA A 62 -23.00 9.20 -10.05
N PRO A 63 -23.74 8.36 -10.83
CA PRO A 63 -23.13 7.35 -11.72
C PRO A 63 -22.25 7.94 -12.84
N GLN A 64 -22.51 9.18 -13.22
CA GLN A 64 -21.73 9.94 -14.20
C GLN A 64 -20.40 10.47 -13.65
N ASP A 65 -20.26 10.54 -12.32
CA ASP A 65 -19.01 10.95 -11.69
C ASP A 65 -18.13 9.70 -11.51
N GLY A 66 -16.92 9.73 -12.05
CA GLY A 66 -16.00 8.58 -12.05
C GLY A 66 -15.26 8.36 -10.71
N ASP A 67 -15.34 9.29 -9.76
CA ASP A 67 -14.71 9.15 -8.45
C ASP A 67 -15.48 8.16 -7.56
N ILE A 68 -14.75 7.24 -6.92
CA ILE A 68 -15.30 6.34 -5.89
C ILE A 68 -15.51 7.12 -4.60
N ALA A 69 -14.57 7.97 -4.26
CA ALA A 69 -14.62 8.87 -3.12
C ALA A 69 -13.79 10.12 -3.40
N ASN A 70 -14.00 11.15 -2.59
CA ASN A 70 -13.10 12.29 -2.52
C ASN A 70 -13.08 12.85 -1.09
N ALA A 71 -11.95 13.39 -0.68
CA ALA A 71 -11.77 13.96 0.65
C ALA A 71 -11.02 15.29 0.64
N MET A 72 -11.22 16.06 1.71
CA MET A 72 -10.49 17.30 1.92
C MET A 72 -10.34 17.62 3.40
N THR A 73 -9.30 18.39 3.70
CA THR A 73 -9.17 19.05 5.01
C THR A 73 -10.14 20.22 5.08
N CYS A 74 -11.01 20.24 6.09
CA CYS A 74 -11.91 21.35 6.36
C CYS A 74 -11.22 22.46 7.15
N ALA A 75 -10.40 22.08 8.14
CA ALA A 75 -9.73 23.04 8.99
C ALA A 75 -8.53 22.43 9.73
N HIS A 76 -7.61 23.30 10.12
CA HIS A 76 -6.49 22.98 11.00
C HIS A 76 -6.72 23.52 12.41
N ASN A 77 -6.13 22.86 13.41
CA ASN A 77 -6.11 23.38 14.77
C ASN A 77 -5.24 24.65 14.83
N GLU A 78 -5.75 25.70 15.49
CA GLU A 78 -5.06 27.01 15.58
C GLU A 78 -3.77 26.99 16.38
N GLN A 79 -3.57 26.02 17.28
CA GLN A 79 -2.40 25.93 18.15
C GLN A 79 -1.36 24.92 17.64
N LEU A 80 -1.82 23.72 17.27
CA LEU A 80 -0.96 22.62 16.84
C LEU A 80 -0.64 22.66 15.35
N LEU A 81 -1.28 23.54 14.59
CA LEU A 81 -1.03 23.78 13.17
C LEU A 81 -1.05 22.50 12.32
N ARG A 82 -2.05 21.64 12.56
CA ARG A 82 -2.27 20.39 11.82
C ARG A 82 -3.76 20.19 11.52
N PRO A 83 -4.12 19.35 10.52
CA PRO A 83 -5.51 19.00 10.25
C PRO A 83 -6.23 18.53 11.51
N SER A 84 -7.39 19.12 11.79
CA SER A 84 -8.24 18.77 12.94
C SER A 84 -9.70 18.55 12.56
N PHE A 85 -10.12 19.03 11.38
CA PHE A 85 -11.39 18.69 10.77
C PHE A 85 -11.19 18.34 9.30
N GLY A 86 -11.84 17.27 8.85
CA GLY A 86 -11.86 16.86 7.46
C GLY A 86 -13.24 16.38 7.05
N ARG A 87 -13.42 16.18 5.74
CA ARG A 87 -14.56 15.44 5.21
C ARG A 87 -14.11 14.37 4.24
N ILE A 88 -14.90 13.32 4.16
CA ILE A 88 -14.84 12.31 3.10
C ILE A 88 -16.24 12.16 2.51
N GLN A 89 -16.32 12.13 1.19
CA GLN A 89 -17.54 11.88 0.44
C GLN A 89 -17.40 10.60 -0.36
N PHE A 90 -18.29 9.64 -0.14
CA PHE A 90 -18.35 8.40 -0.91
C PHE A 90 -19.39 8.49 -2.02
N ASN A 91 -19.04 8.04 -3.23
CA ASN A 91 -19.97 7.89 -4.33
C ASN A 91 -20.56 6.48 -4.35
N LEU A 92 -21.75 6.31 -3.79
CA LEU A 92 -22.36 5.00 -3.60
C LEU A 92 -22.65 4.27 -4.92
N SER A 93 -22.73 4.98 -6.06
CA SER A 93 -22.90 4.34 -7.38
C SER A 93 -21.60 3.74 -7.94
N GLN A 94 -20.44 4.16 -7.45
CA GLN A 94 -19.13 3.66 -7.91
C GLN A 94 -18.51 2.65 -6.93
N MET A 95 -18.97 2.64 -5.67
CA MET A 95 -18.55 1.64 -4.69
C MET A 95 -19.09 0.25 -5.00
N SER A 96 -18.35 -0.78 -4.55
CA SER A 96 -18.79 -2.16 -4.70
C SER A 96 -20.15 -2.38 -4.02
N GLN A 97 -21.11 -2.91 -4.77
CA GLN A 97 -22.38 -3.39 -4.22
C GLN A 97 -22.29 -4.85 -3.73
N GLN A 98 -21.15 -5.52 -3.93
CA GLN A 98 -20.91 -6.88 -3.50
C GLN A 98 -20.49 -6.90 -2.03
N ASP A 99 -21.18 -7.75 -1.24
CA ASP A 99 -20.88 -7.99 0.17
C ASP A 99 -19.86 -9.14 0.31
N ASP A 100 -18.62 -8.86 -0.08
CA ASP A 100 -17.51 -9.79 0.05
C ASP A 100 -16.23 -9.09 0.56
N HIS A 101 -15.33 -9.89 1.12
CA HIS A 101 -14.15 -9.38 1.81
C HIS A 101 -13.15 -8.68 0.88
N GLU A 102 -13.02 -9.13 -0.36
CA GLU A 102 -12.11 -8.52 -1.34
C GLU A 102 -12.63 -7.15 -1.78
N SER A 103 -13.93 -7.05 -2.05
CA SER A 103 -14.58 -5.77 -2.34
C SER A 103 -14.49 -4.78 -1.17
N PHE A 104 -14.67 -5.25 0.06
CA PHE A 104 -14.48 -4.42 1.25
C PHE A 104 -13.05 -3.89 1.35
N GLU A 105 -12.04 -4.72 1.09
CA GLU A 105 -10.63 -4.29 1.16
C GLU A 105 -10.34 -3.21 0.12
N ASN A 106 -10.81 -3.38 -1.11
CA ASN A 106 -10.67 -2.36 -2.16
C ASN A 106 -11.30 -1.01 -1.74
N ASP A 107 -12.50 -1.03 -1.14
CA ASP A 107 -13.16 0.19 -0.65
C ASP A 107 -12.43 0.78 0.59
N LEU A 108 -11.81 -0.07 1.41
CA LEU A 108 -10.98 0.34 2.54
C LEU A 108 -9.69 1.02 2.08
N GLU A 109 -9.01 0.50 1.07
CA GLU A 109 -7.81 1.10 0.48
C GLU A 109 -8.12 2.48 -0.10
N VAL A 110 -9.23 2.62 -0.85
CA VAL A 110 -9.73 3.93 -1.30
C VAL A 110 -10.00 4.85 -0.10
N THR A 111 -10.62 4.33 0.96
CA THR A 111 -10.83 5.11 2.17
C THR A 111 -9.51 5.58 2.79
N ILE A 112 -8.48 4.74 2.83
CA ILE A 112 -7.16 5.09 3.37
C ILE A 112 -6.47 6.15 2.48
N HIS A 113 -6.53 6.00 1.16
CA HIS A 113 -6.08 7.01 0.19
C HIS A 113 -6.71 8.39 0.47
N GLU A 114 -8.03 8.44 0.55
CA GLU A 114 -8.74 9.71 0.79
C GLU A 114 -8.39 10.32 2.15
N LEU A 115 -8.20 9.49 3.18
CA LEU A 115 -7.77 9.96 4.49
C LEU A 115 -6.34 10.50 4.47
N LEU A 116 -5.44 9.98 3.63
CA LEU A 116 -4.09 10.53 3.45
C LEU A 116 -4.12 11.95 2.88
N HIS A 117 -5.09 12.29 2.02
CA HIS A 117 -5.32 13.67 1.59
C HIS A 117 -5.69 14.61 2.74
N ILE A 118 -6.59 14.17 3.64
CA ILE A 118 -6.94 14.92 4.86
C ILE A 118 -5.73 15.09 5.77
N LEU A 119 -4.88 14.06 5.84
CA LEU A 119 -3.72 14.00 6.72
C LEU A 119 -2.50 14.77 6.21
N GLY A 120 -2.59 15.39 5.02
CA GLY A 120 -1.62 16.38 4.56
C GLY A 120 -1.04 16.13 3.17
N PHE A 121 -1.33 14.99 2.54
CA PHE A 121 -0.87 14.76 1.17
C PHE A 121 -1.87 15.37 0.16
N SER A 122 -1.73 16.66 -0.14
CA SER A 122 -2.29 17.23 -1.37
C SER A 122 -1.53 18.48 -1.75
N GLY A 123 -1.57 18.86 -3.03
CA GLY A 123 -0.86 20.04 -3.52
C GLY A 123 -1.26 21.33 -2.79
N PHE A 124 -2.53 21.44 -2.40
CA PHE A 124 -3.03 22.56 -1.60
C PHE A 124 -2.58 22.49 -0.13
N GLN A 125 -2.50 21.30 0.47
CA GLN A 125 -2.08 21.14 1.87
C GLN A 125 -0.58 21.42 2.08
N MET A 126 0.26 21.31 1.05
CA MET A 126 1.71 21.59 1.16
C MET A 126 2.04 22.99 1.70
N GLN A 127 1.17 23.98 1.47
CA GLN A 127 1.38 25.32 2.03
C GLN A 127 1.15 25.37 3.54
N PHE A 128 0.38 24.43 4.09
CA PHE A 128 0.11 24.28 5.52
C PHE A 128 1.05 23.27 6.17
N TRP A 129 2.06 22.75 5.46
CA TRP A 129 3.11 21.98 6.13
C TRP A 129 3.91 22.91 7.04
N ILE A 130 4.37 22.38 8.18
CA ILE A 130 5.11 23.15 9.17
C ILE A 130 6.56 23.25 8.72
N ASN A 131 7.04 24.47 8.53
CA ASN A 131 8.46 24.71 8.31
C ASN A 131 9.23 24.41 9.61
N PRO A 132 10.15 23.43 9.62
CA PRO A 132 10.88 23.06 10.82
C PRO A 132 11.80 24.16 11.35
N GLU A 133 12.16 25.16 10.54
CA GLU A 133 12.99 26.29 10.94
C GLU A 133 12.20 27.35 11.73
N THR A 134 10.92 27.53 11.42
CA THR A 134 10.09 28.60 12.00
C THR A 134 9.01 28.09 12.94
N GLY A 135 8.66 26.79 12.87
CA GLY A 135 7.52 26.22 13.58
C GLY A 135 6.16 26.76 13.08
N GLN A 136 6.14 27.41 11.92
CA GLN A 136 4.94 27.98 11.30
C GLN A 136 4.70 27.33 9.93
N TYR A 137 3.51 27.53 9.37
CA TYR A 137 3.24 27.12 8.00
C TYR A 137 4.23 27.72 7.00
N TYR A 138 4.57 26.98 5.94
CA TYR A 138 5.26 27.57 4.79
C TYR A 138 4.47 28.73 4.18
N GLY A 139 3.13 28.59 4.11
CA GLY A 139 2.23 29.52 3.43
C GLY A 139 2.44 29.55 1.93
N GLN A 140 1.54 30.23 1.20
CA GLN A 140 1.59 30.31 -0.26
C GLN A 140 2.94 30.84 -0.78
N TYR A 141 3.54 31.81 -0.07
CA TYR A 141 4.83 32.41 -0.44
C TYR A 141 6.04 31.55 -0.05
N GLY A 142 5.86 30.55 0.83
CA GLY A 142 6.91 29.60 1.21
C GLY A 142 6.92 28.33 0.36
N LEU A 143 5.89 28.05 -0.44
CA LEU A 143 5.83 26.89 -1.34
C LEU A 143 7.06 26.76 -2.26
N PRO A 144 7.64 27.83 -2.84
CA PRO A 144 8.86 27.72 -3.65
C PRO A 144 10.10 27.21 -2.88
N LYS A 145 10.06 27.19 -1.55
CA LYS A 145 11.14 26.63 -0.71
C LYS A 145 11.09 25.12 -0.60
N ILE A 146 10.00 24.49 -1.01
CA ILE A 146 9.79 23.03 -0.89
C ILE A 146 9.29 22.38 -2.18
N THR A 147 8.83 23.18 -3.14
CA THR A 147 8.38 22.72 -4.45
C THR A 147 8.94 23.57 -5.57
N LYS A 148 9.14 22.96 -6.74
CA LYS A 148 9.46 23.66 -7.98
C LYS A 148 8.96 22.86 -9.18
N THR A 149 8.80 23.52 -10.32
CA THR A 149 8.46 22.86 -11.57
C THR A 149 9.73 22.61 -12.38
N VAL A 150 9.88 21.39 -12.88
CA VAL A 150 10.95 20.97 -13.79
C VAL A 150 10.33 20.34 -15.03
N ILE A 151 11.09 20.26 -16.13
CA ILE A 151 10.61 19.56 -17.33
C ILE A 151 11.15 18.14 -17.32
N TYR A 152 10.25 17.16 -17.18
CA TYR A 152 10.58 15.75 -17.35
C TYR A 152 9.74 15.17 -18.47
N ARG A 153 10.37 14.39 -19.35
CA ARG A 153 9.71 13.73 -20.50
C ARG A 153 8.87 14.68 -21.39
N GLY A 154 9.28 15.96 -21.45
CA GLY A 154 8.59 17.00 -22.20
C GLY A 154 7.40 17.67 -21.47
N LEU A 155 7.15 17.31 -20.22
CA LEU A 155 6.02 17.76 -19.43
C LEU A 155 6.45 18.59 -18.19
N PRO A 156 5.78 19.72 -17.91
CA PRO A 156 5.97 20.45 -16.66
C PRO A 156 5.54 19.62 -15.46
N THR A 157 6.51 19.17 -14.68
CA THR A 157 6.31 18.28 -13.54
C THR A 157 6.67 19.01 -12.25
N LYS A 158 5.74 19.07 -11.30
CA LYS A 158 6.02 19.63 -9.98
C LYS A 158 6.77 18.59 -9.16
N ILE A 159 7.89 18.99 -8.56
CA ILE A 159 8.63 18.16 -7.62
C ILE A 159 8.54 18.74 -6.21
N VAL A 160 8.54 17.86 -5.22
CA VAL A 160 8.66 18.21 -3.79
C VAL A 160 10.00 17.72 -3.26
N PHE A 161 10.71 18.59 -2.55
CA PHE A 161 12.12 18.37 -2.18
C PHE A 161 12.44 18.60 -0.70
N THR A 162 11.43 18.46 0.16
CA THR A 162 11.63 18.44 1.61
C THR A 162 12.55 17.30 2.05
N LYS A 163 13.15 17.45 3.24
CA LYS A 163 14.31 16.66 3.68
C LYS A 163 14.10 15.15 3.59
N ASN A 164 13.08 14.59 4.24
CA ASN A 164 12.90 13.13 4.28
C ASN A 164 12.45 12.60 2.92
N ILE A 165 11.59 13.32 2.18
CA ILE A 165 11.15 12.94 0.84
C ILE A 165 12.34 12.84 -0.11
N LEU A 166 13.18 13.88 -0.19
CA LEU A 166 14.33 13.93 -1.09
C LEU A 166 15.34 12.81 -0.80
N LEU A 167 15.66 12.59 0.48
CA LEU A 167 16.59 11.54 0.89
C LEU A 167 16.04 10.14 0.59
N THR A 168 14.74 9.94 0.83
CA THR A 168 14.07 8.67 0.54
C THR A 168 14.06 8.41 -0.95
N ALA A 169 13.67 9.39 -1.78
CA ALA A 169 13.63 9.26 -3.23
C ALA A 169 15.02 8.95 -3.81
N ARG A 170 16.05 9.72 -3.44
CA ARG A 170 17.45 9.47 -3.88
C ARG A 170 17.91 8.06 -3.56
N LYS A 171 17.63 7.58 -2.34
CA LYS A 171 18.00 6.22 -1.91
C LYS A 171 17.17 5.16 -2.62
N TYR A 172 15.85 5.36 -2.76
CA TYR A 172 14.92 4.41 -3.37
C TYR A 172 15.26 4.15 -4.84
N TYR A 173 15.45 5.21 -5.62
CA TYR A 173 15.80 5.08 -7.04
C TYR A 173 17.29 4.85 -7.29
N ALA A 174 18.15 4.96 -6.28
CA ALA A 174 19.61 5.03 -6.44
C ALA A 174 20.04 6.14 -7.42
N CYS A 175 19.41 7.32 -7.30
CA CYS A 175 19.72 8.50 -8.10
C CYS A 175 20.15 9.66 -7.19
N PRO A 176 21.45 9.86 -6.95
CA PRO A 176 21.95 10.91 -6.05
C PRO A 176 21.63 12.33 -6.52
N THR A 177 21.44 12.53 -7.83
CA THR A 177 21.19 13.84 -8.43
C THR A 177 19.71 14.22 -8.50
N MET A 178 18.78 13.38 -7.99
CA MET A 178 17.38 13.80 -7.90
C MET A 178 17.27 15.12 -7.15
N GLU A 179 16.48 16.03 -7.70
CA GLU A 179 16.25 17.36 -7.12
C GLU A 179 15.02 17.37 -6.20
N GLY A 180 14.15 16.38 -6.33
CA GLY A 180 12.89 16.21 -5.61
C GLY A 180 12.14 14.97 -6.09
N MET A 181 11.11 14.57 -5.36
CA MET A 181 10.19 13.53 -5.78
C MET A 181 9.11 14.13 -6.70
N GLN A 182 8.77 13.44 -7.78
CA GLN A 182 7.78 13.91 -8.76
C GLN A 182 6.36 13.70 -8.22
N LEU A 183 5.55 14.75 -8.36
CA LEU A 183 4.11 14.70 -8.16
C LEU A 183 3.42 14.55 -9.51
N GLU A 184 2.25 13.93 -9.50
CA GLU A 184 1.42 13.73 -10.68
C GLU A 184 1.26 15.03 -11.49
N ASN A 185 1.56 14.94 -12.78
CA ASN A 185 1.63 16.06 -13.71
C ASN A 185 0.49 16.04 -14.76
N GLU A 186 -0.31 14.98 -14.81
CA GLU A 186 -1.47 14.82 -15.69
C GLU A 186 -2.79 14.77 -14.90
N GLY A 187 -3.92 14.67 -15.62
CA GLY A 187 -5.27 14.66 -15.05
C GLY A 187 -5.86 16.03 -14.71
N ASP A 188 -6.89 16.03 -13.89
CA ASP A 188 -7.64 17.21 -13.46
C ASP A 188 -7.09 17.83 -12.16
N SER A 189 -7.80 18.84 -11.62
CA SER A 189 -7.38 19.49 -10.36
C SER A 189 -7.40 18.56 -9.14
N GLY A 190 -8.13 17.43 -9.19
CA GLY A 190 -8.13 16.43 -8.12
C GLY A 190 -6.89 15.55 -8.17
N SER A 191 -6.38 15.28 -9.37
CA SER A 191 -5.19 14.45 -9.60
C SER A 191 -3.89 15.24 -9.49
N PHE A 192 -3.81 16.36 -10.21
CA PHE A 192 -2.59 17.13 -10.44
C PHE A 192 -1.95 17.64 -9.14
N GLY A 193 -0.70 17.25 -8.90
CA GLY A 193 0.10 17.73 -7.77
C GLY A 193 -0.33 17.22 -6.39
N SER A 194 -1.28 16.29 -6.30
CA SER A 194 -1.78 15.72 -5.04
C SER A 194 -1.49 14.22 -4.88
N HIS A 195 -0.81 13.63 -5.85
CA HIS A 195 -0.43 12.22 -5.92
C HIS A 195 1.05 12.10 -6.27
N TRP A 196 1.63 10.92 -6.06
CA TRP A 196 2.93 10.62 -6.67
C TRP A 196 2.79 10.45 -8.17
N GLU A 197 3.83 10.85 -8.92
CA GLU A 197 3.92 10.63 -10.36
C GLU A 197 3.81 9.14 -10.68
N GLN A 198 2.67 8.77 -11.24
CA GLN A 198 2.29 7.38 -11.40
C GLN A 198 3.30 6.64 -12.31
N LEU A 199 3.89 7.28 -13.33
CA LEU A 199 4.87 6.61 -14.17
C LEU A 199 6.06 6.02 -13.38
N ILE A 200 6.55 6.73 -12.37
CA ILE A 200 7.73 6.32 -11.61
C ILE A 200 7.41 5.63 -10.27
N VAL A 201 6.14 5.61 -9.86
CA VAL A 201 5.62 4.94 -8.66
C VAL A 201 4.29 4.25 -8.99
N GLN A 202 4.32 2.92 -9.15
CA GLN A 202 3.12 2.10 -9.36
C GLN A 202 2.75 1.30 -8.13
N ASN A 203 1.50 0.83 -8.08
CA ASN A 203 0.97 0.02 -6.99
C ASN A 203 1.06 0.68 -5.61
N GLU A 204 1.19 2.01 -5.57
CA GLU A 204 1.34 2.78 -4.33
C GLU A 204 0.01 3.46 -4.01
N ILE A 205 -0.35 3.48 -2.72
CA ILE A 205 -1.68 3.90 -2.29
C ILE A 205 -2.02 5.35 -2.68
N MET A 206 -1.05 6.22 -2.96
CA MET A 206 -1.23 7.62 -3.35
C MET A 206 -0.90 7.89 -4.83
N MET A 207 -1.09 6.91 -5.71
CA MET A 207 -1.17 7.14 -7.16
C MET A 207 -2.55 7.68 -7.57
N ALA A 208 -2.63 8.42 -8.66
CA ALA A 208 -3.86 9.11 -9.06
C ALA A 208 -4.97 8.21 -9.63
N SER A 209 -4.61 7.02 -10.11
CA SER A 209 -5.59 6.04 -10.60
C SER A 209 -5.84 4.92 -9.61
N LYS A 210 -6.98 4.24 -9.75
CA LYS A 210 -7.32 3.07 -8.93
C LYS A 210 -6.26 1.99 -9.06
N VAL A 211 -5.76 1.51 -7.93
CA VAL A 211 -4.92 0.32 -7.87
C VAL A 211 -5.79 -0.92 -8.10
N MET A 212 -5.46 -1.70 -9.13
CA MET A 212 -6.18 -2.94 -9.46
C MET A 212 -5.79 -4.13 -8.58
N THR A 213 -4.69 -3.99 -7.85
CA THR A 213 -4.05 -4.94 -6.94
C THR A 213 -4.09 -4.38 -5.51
N ASP A 214 -3.55 -5.14 -4.56
CA ASP A 214 -3.38 -4.68 -3.16
C ASP A 214 -2.48 -3.43 -3.11
N ALA A 215 -3.05 -2.30 -2.69
CA ALA A 215 -2.42 -0.99 -2.71
C ALA A 215 -1.38 -0.85 -1.59
N GLN A 216 -0.15 -0.46 -1.95
CA GLN A 216 0.97 -0.47 -1.01
C GLN A 216 1.22 0.91 -0.38
N LEU A 217 1.38 0.98 0.94
CA LEU A 217 1.88 2.18 1.61
C LEU A 217 3.42 2.20 1.52
N SER A 218 3.98 3.02 0.63
CA SER A 218 5.42 3.05 0.44
C SER A 218 6.18 3.88 1.48
N VAL A 219 7.51 3.67 1.53
CA VAL A 219 8.43 4.56 2.24
C VAL A 219 8.38 6.01 1.75
N LEU A 220 7.92 6.27 0.51
CA LEU A 220 7.79 7.63 -0.04
C LEU A 220 6.66 8.39 0.67
N THR A 221 5.49 7.76 0.80
CA THR A 221 4.35 8.33 1.54
C THR A 221 4.66 8.47 3.03
N ILE A 222 5.37 7.51 3.64
CA ILE A 222 5.89 7.66 5.01
C ILE A 222 6.79 8.89 5.14
N ALA A 223 7.70 9.12 4.18
CA ALA A 223 8.59 10.26 4.19
C ALA A 223 7.83 11.58 4.03
N LEU A 224 6.78 11.61 3.19
CA LEU A 224 5.90 12.77 3.06
C LEU A 224 5.18 13.08 4.36
N LEU A 225 4.56 12.09 5.00
CA LEU A 225 3.85 12.28 6.27
C LEU A 225 4.80 12.85 7.33
N ARG A 226 6.06 12.40 7.39
CA ARG A 226 7.08 12.99 8.28
C ARG A 226 7.38 14.45 7.97
N ASP A 227 7.49 14.80 6.68
CA ASP A 227 7.83 16.15 6.24
C ASP A 227 6.66 17.15 6.36
N THR A 228 5.43 16.68 6.59
CA THR A 228 4.30 17.58 6.95
C THR A 228 4.57 18.36 8.24
N GLY A 229 5.32 17.77 9.18
CA GLY A 229 5.55 18.30 10.51
C GLY A 229 4.41 18.08 11.51
N TYR A 230 3.31 17.42 11.13
CA TYR A 230 2.12 17.25 11.97
C TYR A 230 2.27 16.15 13.04
N TYR A 231 3.09 15.15 12.76
CA TYR A 231 3.15 13.90 13.52
C TYR A 231 4.42 13.83 14.35
N THR A 232 4.27 13.44 15.62
CA THR A 232 5.41 13.18 16.50
C THR A 232 6.11 11.87 16.14
N GLU A 233 5.37 10.93 15.54
CA GLU A 233 5.89 9.67 15.04
C GLU A 233 5.08 9.22 13.82
N VAL A 234 5.78 8.77 12.77
CA VAL A 234 5.20 8.03 11.64
C VAL A 234 5.83 6.65 11.62
N ASN A 235 5.00 5.64 11.82
CA ASN A 235 5.38 4.26 12.01
C ASN A 235 5.75 3.59 10.67
N GLU A 236 7.03 3.62 10.34
CA GLU A 236 7.57 3.03 9.12
C GLU A 236 7.53 1.49 9.09
N ASN A 237 7.21 0.83 10.21
CA ASN A 237 6.97 -0.62 10.19
C ASN A 237 5.76 -1.02 9.36
N MET A 238 4.84 -0.08 9.10
CA MET A 238 3.72 -0.27 8.19
C MET A 238 4.08 -0.05 6.72
N ALA A 239 5.31 0.36 6.41
CA ALA A 239 5.73 0.55 5.03
C ALA A 239 5.88 -0.79 4.32
N ASP A 240 5.24 -0.87 3.17
CA ASP A 240 5.28 -1.99 2.25
C ASP A 240 6.54 -2.01 1.41
N ASN A 241 6.89 -3.20 0.93
CA ASN A 241 8.03 -3.38 0.05
C ASN A 241 7.60 -3.10 -1.40
N LEU A 242 7.76 -1.86 -1.85
CA LEU A 242 7.59 -1.51 -3.26
C LEU A 242 8.88 -1.75 -4.07
N TYR A 243 8.75 -2.32 -5.27
CA TYR A 243 9.87 -2.64 -6.16
C TYR A 243 9.92 -1.82 -7.45
N TRP A 244 8.80 -1.23 -7.86
CA TRP A 244 8.71 -0.42 -9.08
C TRP A 244 9.74 0.72 -9.07
N GLY A 245 10.65 0.74 -10.05
CA GLY A 245 11.68 1.78 -10.19
C GLY A 245 12.81 1.71 -9.16
N LYS A 246 12.77 0.78 -8.20
CA LYS A 246 13.75 0.70 -7.11
C LYS A 246 15.15 0.39 -7.65
N GLY A 247 16.11 1.25 -7.31
CA GLY A 247 17.51 1.11 -7.70
C GLY A 247 17.79 1.25 -9.20
N LYS A 248 16.85 1.77 -10.00
CA LYS A 248 17.00 1.87 -11.46
C LYS A 248 17.87 3.04 -11.95
N GLY A 249 18.22 3.95 -11.05
CA GLY A 249 19.06 5.11 -11.34
C GLY A 249 18.30 6.29 -11.94
N CYS A 250 19.05 7.33 -12.30
CA CYS A 250 18.47 8.59 -12.74
C CYS A 250 17.79 8.52 -14.10
N SER A 251 18.24 7.64 -15.00
CA SER A 251 17.62 7.42 -16.31
C SER A 251 16.16 6.99 -16.16
N PHE A 252 15.84 6.09 -15.22
CA PHE A 252 14.47 5.71 -14.94
C PHE A 252 13.62 6.88 -14.47
N VAL A 253 14.13 7.65 -13.50
CA VAL A 253 13.41 8.78 -12.89
C VAL A 253 13.13 9.89 -13.92
N ILE A 254 14.12 10.22 -14.75
CA ILE A 254 14.06 11.38 -15.65
C ILE A 254 13.41 11.01 -16.98
N GLU A 255 13.76 9.84 -17.54
CA GLU A 255 13.37 9.44 -18.90
C GLU A 255 12.26 8.38 -18.91
N GLY A 256 12.13 7.56 -17.87
CA GLY A 256 11.10 6.52 -17.80
C GLY A 256 11.16 5.56 -19.00
N CYS A 257 10.02 5.37 -19.68
CA CYS A 257 9.94 4.53 -20.88
C CYS A 257 10.63 5.13 -22.12
N TYR A 258 10.99 6.43 -22.09
CA TYR A 258 11.73 7.09 -23.17
C TYR A 258 13.23 6.86 -23.09
N SER A 259 13.71 6.19 -22.05
CA SER A 259 15.12 5.89 -21.90
C SER A 259 15.62 4.94 -22.99
N LYS A 260 16.89 5.09 -23.36
CA LYS A 260 17.60 4.09 -24.17
C LYS A 260 17.81 2.77 -23.41
N GLN A 261 17.80 2.83 -22.08
CA GLN A 261 17.88 1.66 -21.22
C GLN A 261 16.50 0.99 -21.13
N MET A 262 16.42 -0.30 -21.44
CA MET A 262 15.17 -1.04 -21.27
C MET A 262 14.96 -1.39 -19.79
N PHE A 263 13.81 -1.00 -19.25
CA PHE A 263 13.38 -1.35 -17.89
C PHE A 263 12.30 -2.43 -17.95
N ASN A 264 12.32 -3.37 -17.01
CA ASN A 264 11.34 -4.46 -16.94
C ASN A 264 9.96 -3.95 -16.49
N GLU A 265 9.91 -2.79 -15.85
CA GLU A 265 8.70 -2.04 -15.51
C GLU A 265 7.85 -1.78 -16.75
N PHE A 266 8.49 -1.42 -17.87
CA PHE A 266 7.82 -1.08 -19.12
C PHE A 266 7.75 -2.28 -20.08
N PRO A 267 6.60 -2.49 -20.74
CA PRO A 267 6.42 -3.56 -21.70
C PRO A 267 7.26 -3.33 -22.95
N GLN A 268 7.80 -4.43 -23.47
CA GLN A 268 8.68 -4.42 -24.65
C GLN A 268 7.92 -4.74 -25.95
N GLN A 269 6.72 -5.31 -25.82
CA GLN A 269 5.88 -5.78 -26.92
C GLN A 269 4.42 -5.63 -26.51
N LEU A 270 3.56 -5.34 -27.50
CA LEU A 270 2.10 -5.33 -27.37
C LEU A 270 1.55 -6.76 -27.41
N LYS A 271 1.81 -7.53 -26.36
CA LYS A 271 1.34 -8.91 -26.19
C LYS A 271 0.98 -9.19 -24.73
N VAL A 272 0.06 -10.14 -24.53
CA VAL A 272 -0.31 -10.63 -23.20
C VAL A 272 0.94 -11.05 -22.41
N GLN A 273 1.10 -10.46 -21.24
CA GLN A 273 2.22 -10.72 -20.32
C GLN A 273 1.80 -10.57 -18.87
N CYS A 274 2.59 -11.12 -17.96
CA CYS A 274 2.37 -10.88 -16.54
C CYS A 274 2.62 -9.40 -16.23
N SER A 275 1.87 -8.85 -15.27
CA SER A 275 2.18 -7.57 -14.65
C SER A 275 3.56 -7.58 -14.01
N PHE A 276 4.09 -6.40 -13.66
CA PHE A 276 5.44 -6.26 -13.09
C PHE A 276 5.64 -7.10 -11.82
N GLU A 277 4.65 -7.11 -10.93
CA GLU A 277 4.66 -7.87 -9.67
C GLU A 277 4.07 -9.28 -9.80
N ASN A 278 3.78 -9.72 -11.03
CA ASN A 278 3.15 -11.02 -11.29
C ASN A 278 1.77 -11.21 -10.62
N ASP A 279 1.05 -10.13 -10.28
CA ASP A 279 -0.31 -10.23 -9.71
C ASP A 279 -1.36 -10.76 -10.70
N GLY A 280 -1.10 -10.61 -11.99
CA GLY A 280 -2.05 -11.00 -13.03
C GLY A 280 -1.41 -10.91 -14.41
N TYR A 281 -2.21 -11.04 -15.45
CA TYR A 281 -1.76 -10.83 -16.82
C TYR A 281 -2.79 -10.07 -17.66
N GLY A 282 -2.27 -9.38 -18.67
CA GLY A 282 -3.03 -8.59 -19.61
C GLY A 282 -2.14 -8.13 -20.76
N GLU A 283 -2.73 -7.44 -21.73
CA GLU A 283 -1.95 -6.71 -22.72
C GLU A 283 -1.48 -5.37 -22.15
N PRO A 284 -0.38 -4.82 -22.65
CA PRO A 284 0.03 -3.47 -22.29
C PRO A 284 -1.05 -2.44 -22.54
N GLU A 285 -1.26 -1.56 -21.57
CA GLU A 285 -2.18 -0.44 -21.68
C GLU A 285 -1.49 0.86 -21.26
N THR A 286 -2.07 1.99 -21.67
CA THR A 286 -1.68 3.31 -21.18
C THR A 286 -2.84 3.90 -20.38
N THR A 287 -2.54 4.79 -19.44
CA THR A 287 -3.55 5.57 -18.71
C THR A 287 -3.24 7.05 -18.92
N PRO A 288 -4.17 7.96 -18.58
CA PRO A 288 -3.92 9.40 -18.65
C PRO A 288 -2.80 9.92 -17.73
N TYR A 289 -2.17 9.06 -16.92
CA TYR A 289 -1.19 9.40 -15.86
C TYR A 289 0.17 8.69 -16.07
N LEU A 290 0.48 8.33 -17.31
CA LEU A 290 1.69 7.56 -17.63
C LEU A 290 2.64 8.31 -18.55
N ASP A 291 2.48 9.61 -18.73
CA ASP A 291 3.25 10.41 -19.68
C ASP A 291 3.27 9.75 -21.07
N ARG A 292 2.14 9.16 -21.49
CA ARG A 292 1.97 8.39 -22.75
C ARG A 292 2.83 7.13 -22.86
N CYS A 293 3.41 6.65 -21.77
CA CYS A 293 4.04 5.34 -21.70
C CYS A 293 3.00 4.21 -21.65
N LEU A 294 3.41 3.04 -22.13
CA LEU A 294 2.70 1.79 -21.91
C LEU A 294 3.15 1.14 -20.61
N MET A 295 2.24 0.41 -19.98
CA MET A 295 2.49 -0.35 -18.78
C MET A 295 1.89 -1.74 -18.88
N LYS A 296 2.49 -2.71 -18.19
CA LYS A 296 1.98 -4.08 -18.09
C LYS A 296 0.68 -4.07 -17.29
N SER A 297 -0.46 -4.23 -17.95
CA SER A 297 -1.78 -4.22 -17.31
C SER A 297 -2.21 -5.62 -16.85
N ILE A 298 -3.37 -5.68 -16.19
CA ILE A 298 -4.05 -6.90 -15.79
C ILE A 298 -5.47 -6.81 -16.31
N TYR A 299 -5.93 -7.80 -17.08
CA TYR A 299 -7.36 -7.87 -17.42
C TYR A 299 -8.16 -8.14 -16.16
N GLY A 300 -9.34 -7.52 -16.00
CA GLY A 300 -10.13 -7.61 -14.77
C GLY A 300 -10.42 -9.04 -14.31
N ASN A 301 -10.62 -9.98 -15.25
CA ASN A 301 -10.86 -11.39 -14.95
C ASN A 301 -9.58 -12.25 -14.83
N LYS A 302 -8.39 -11.64 -14.89
CA LYS A 302 -7.06 -12.27 -14.88
C LYS A 302 -6.16 -11.78 -13.73
N LEU A 303 -6.73 -11.14 -12.72
CA LEU A 303 -6.07 -10.88 -11.43
C LEU A 303 -5.95 -12.20 -10.66
N CYS A 304 -4.73 -12.72 -10.52
CA CYS A 304 -4.45 -14.04 -9.94
C CYS A 304 -4.86 -14.15 -8.48
N THR A 305 -4.78 -13.05 -7.72
CA THR A 305 -5.08 -13.03 -6.29
C THR A 305 -6.59 -13.07 -5.98
N SER A 306 -7.44 -12.75 -6.96
CA SER A 306 -8.89 -12.65 -6.79
C SER A 306 -9.59 -14.00 -6.90
N PHE A 307 -10.26 -14.43 -5.82
CA PHE A 307 -11.04 -15.68 -5.84
C PHE A 307 -12.25 -15.60 -6.78
N LYS A 308 -12.72 -14.40 -7.11
CA LYS A 308 -13.84 -14.17 -8.02
C LYS A 308 -13.57 -14.72 -9.42
N ASN A 309 -12.29 -14.79 -9.81
CA ASN A 309 -11.86 -15.29 -11.10
C ASN A 309 -11.87 -16.83 -11.23
N ASN A 310 -12.07 -17.56 -10.12
CA ASN A 310 -12.29 -19.01 -10.16
C ASN A 310 -13.62 -19.40 -10.83
N PHE A 311 -14.64 -18.53 -10.81
CA PHE A 311 -15.97 -18.85 -11.33
C PHE A 311 -16.15 -18.39 -12.79
N SER A 312 -15.38 -17.40 -13.22
CA SER A 312 -15.57 -16.71 -14.52
C SER A 312 -14.99 -17.49 -15.72
N ASN A 313 -14.15 -18.50 -15.50
CA ASN A 313 -13.45 -19.22 -16.56
C ASN A 313 -13.88 -20.70 -16.59
N GLN A 314 -14.77 -21.09 -17.51
CA GLN A 314 -15.17 -22.49 -17.72
C GLN A 314 -14.02 -23.43 -18.16
N GLY A 315 -12.79 -22.91 -18.33
CA GLY A 315 -11.60 -23.63 -18.78
C GLY A 315 -10.43 -23.68 -17.80
N LEU A 316 -10.61 -23.33 -16.51
CA LEU A 316 -9.52 -23.35 -15.53
C LEU A 316 -8.88 -24.73 -15.39
N ASP A 317 -9.69 -25.79 -15.37
CA ASP A 317 -9.17 -27.15 -15.32
C ASP A 317 -8.40 -27.50 -16.59
N MET A 318 -8.81 -26.99 -17.76
CA MET A 318 -8.08 -27.17 -19.00
C MET A 318 -6.74 -26.45 -18.97
N THR A 319 -6.67 -25.25 -18.38
CA THR A 319 -5.44 -24.47 -18.29
C THR A 319 -4.62 -24.72 -17.01
N LEU A 320 -5.10 -25.57 -16.11
CA LEU A 320 -4.54 -25.77 -14.77
C LEU A 320 -4.34 -24.47 -13.99
N GLU A 321 -5.15 -23.44 -14.24
CA GLU A 321 -5.06 -22.16 -13.56
C GLU A 321 -5.73 -22.20 -12.18
N TYR A 322 -5.17 -21.46 -11.24
CA TYR A 322 -5.71 -21.30 -9.89
C TYR A 322 -5.74 -19.81 -9.53
N TYR A 323 -6.84 -19.34 -8.96
CA TYR A 323 -6.98 -17.96 -8.49
C TYR A 323 -7.22 -17.92 -6.97
N GLY A 324 -6.56 -16.98 -6.29
CA GLY A 324 -6.62 -16.78 -4.84
C GLY A 324 -5.35 -16.12 -4.30
N ILE A 325 -5.37 -15.69 -3.04
CA ILE A 325 -4.30 -14.87 -2.42
C ILE A 325 -2.87 -15.42 -2.52
N ASN A 326 -2.70 -16.74 -2.71
CA ASN A 326 -1.40 -17.39 -2.88
C ASN A 326 -1.07 -17.70 -4.35
N SER A 327 -1.75 -17.05 -5.29
CA SER A 327 -1.58 -17.24 -6.73
C SER A 327 -0.91 -16.04 -7.38
N ARG A 328 -0.03 -16.32 -8.34
CA ARG A 328 0.69 -15.32 -9.14
C ARG A 328 0.76 -15.77 -10.59
N CYS A 329 0.97 -14.82 -11.48
CA CYS A 329 1.14 -15.06 -12.90
C CYS A 329 2.52 -15.65 -13.20
N PHE A 330 2.54 -16.75 -13.94
CA PHE A 330 3.74 -17.33 -14.52
C PHE A 330 3.63 -17.34 -16.05
N THR A 331 4.79 -17.34 -16.71
CA THR A 331 4.83 -17.81 -18.10
C THR A 331 4.72 -19.32 -18.09
N SER A 332 3.61 -19.84 -18.61
CA SER A 332 3.31 -21.27 -18.55
C SER A 332 2.41 -21.69 -19.69
N THR A 333 2.70 -22.88 -20.22
CA THR A 333 1.92 -23.57 -21.25
C THR A 333 1.22 -24.79 -20.64
N SER A 334 0.84 -24.73 -19.36
CA SER A 334 0.18 -25.85 -18.66
C SER A 334 -0.96 -26.40 -19.51
N ASN A 335 -1.48 -27.58 -19.28
CA ASN A 335 -2.85 -27.90 -19.70
C ASN A 335 -3.19 -29.27 -19.15
N ASN A 336 -4.47 -29.59 -19.10
CA ASN A 336 -4.91 -30.91 -18.69
C ASN A 336 -5.06 -31.86 -19.89
N ASN A 337 -3.95 -32.08 -20.63
CA ASN A 337 -3.89 -32.87 -21.86
C ASN A 337 -4.85 -32.38 -22.97
N VAL A 338 -5.00 -31.07 -23.09
CA VAL A 338 -5.82 -30.42 -24.11
C VAL A 338 -4.93 -29.51 -24.94
N ASP A 339 -4.97 -29.67 -26.26
CA ASP A 339 -4.31 -28.75 -27.19
C ASP A 339 -5.14 -27.47 -27.31
N LEU A 340 -4.57 -26.36 -26.85
CA LEU A 340 -5.23 -25.05 -26.85
C LEU A 340 -4.89 -24.31 -28.14
N LEU A 341 -5.92 -23.96 -28.92
CA LEU A 341 -5.78 -23.06 -30.06
C LEU A 341 -5.56 -21.63 -29.55
N ASN A 342 -4.53 -20.95 -30.07
CA ASN A 342 -4.16 -19.56 -29.71
C ASN A 342 -3.82 -19.35 -28.21
N ASP A 343 -3.05 -20.25 -27.62
CA ASP A 343 -2.61 -20.12 -26.22
C ASP A 343 -1.71 -18.89 -25.99
N VAL A 344 -2.04 -18.13 -24.94
CA VAL A 344 -1.36 -16.89 -24.54
C VAL A 344 -0.13 -17.13 -23.66
N TYR A 345 0.09 -18.36 -23.21
CA TYR A 345 1.24 -18.79 -22.41
C TYR A 345 1.46 -17.98 -21.11
N LYS A 346 0.38 -17.46 -20.50
CA LYS A 346 0.36 -16.74 -19.22
C LYS A 346 -0.78 -17.27 -18.37
N ARG A 347 -0.46 -17.65 -17.13
CA ARG A 347 -1.38 -18.40 -16.27
C ARG A 347 -1.17 -18.09 -14.81
N CYS A 348 -2.24 -18.05 -14.05
CA CYS A 348 -2.21 -17.93 -12.60
C CYS A 348 -1.98 -19.29 -11.96
N HIS A 349 -0.93 -19.42 -11.15
CA HIS A 349 -0.62 -20.65 -10.42
C HIS A 349 -0.41 -20.38 -8.93
N MET A 350 -0.91 -21.31 -8.11
CA MET A 350 -0.62 -21.33 -6.68
C MET A 350 0.87 -21.56 -6.45
N HIS A 351 1.46 -20.79 -5.56
CA HIS A 351 2.89 -20.90 -5.26
C HIS A 351 3.19 -20.78 -3.78
N GLN A 352 4.41 -21.20 -3.41
CA GLN A 352 4.98 -20.99 -2.09
C GLN A 352 6.48 -20.74 -2.22
N CYS A 353 6.95 -19.63 -1.67
CA CYS A 353 8.37 -19.31 -1.59
C CYS A 353 9.00 -19.92 -0.32
N SER A 354 10.25 -20.35 -0.42
CA SER A 354 11.04 -20.70 0.77
C SER A 354 11.38 -19.45 1.59
N ALA A 355 11.61 -19.62 2.90
CA ALA A 355 11.92 -18.52 3.80
C ALA A 355 13.19 -17.72 3.43
N ASP A 356 14.13 -18.37 2.73
CA ASP A 356 15.35 -17.74 2.20
C ASP A 356 15.20 -17.21 0.77
N MET A 357 13.99 -17.32 0.19
CA MET A 357 13.64 -16.90 -1.17
C MET A 357 14.50 -17.55 -2.28
N LYS A 358 15.10 -18.72 -2.02
CA LYS A 358 15.92 -19.44 -3.01
C LYS A 358 15.16 -20.48 -3.80
N THR A 359 13.96 -20.85 -3.38
CA THR A 359 13.12 -21.81 -4.10
C THR A 359 11.67 -21.35 -4.15
N ILE A 360 10.99 -21.68 -5.24
CA ILE A 360 9.57 -21.44 -5.43
C ILE A 360 8.92 -22.77 -5.78
N THR A 361 8.02 -23.25 -4.94
CA THR A 361 7.18 -24.41 -5.24
C THR A 361 5.92 -23.91 -5.94
N VAL A 362 5.63 -24.44 -7.12
CA VAL A 362 4.40 -24.15 -7.87
C VAL A 362 3.51 -25.37 -7.84
N TYR A 363 2.26 -25.19 -7.45
CA TYR A 363 1.28 -26.25 -7.26
C TYR A 363 0.27 -26.27 -8.40
N PHE A 364 -0.10 -27.48 -8.83
CA PHE A 364 -1.16 -27.77 -9.78
C PHE A 364 -2.20 -28.68 -9.10
N PRO A 365 -3.09 -28.13 -8.25
CA PRO A 365 -4.03 -28.91 -7.44
C PRO A 365 -4.91 -29.88 -8.25
N GLN A 366 -5.32 -29.46 -9.46
CA GLN A 366 -6.20 -30.19 -10.37
C GLN A 366 -5.63 -31.55 -10.78
N ILE A 367 -4.31 -31.67 -10.85
CA ILE A 367 -3.59 -32.90 -11.22
C ILE A 367 -2.72 -33.44 -10.07
N LYS A 368 -2.88 -32.89 -8.85
CA LYS A 368 -2.14 -33.29 -7.63
C LYS A 368 -0.62 -33.34 -7.83
N MET A 369 -0.09 -32.33 -8.53
CA MET A 369 1.32 -32.21 -8.85
C MET A 369 1.89 -30.89 -8.35
N GLN A 370 3.20 -30.87 -8.15
CA GLN A 370 3.96 -29.66 -7.88
C GLN A 370 5.32 -29.72 -8.58
N VAL A 371 5.87 -28.56 -8.89
CA VAL A 371 7.22 -28.42 -9.41
C VAL A 371 7.97 -27.41 -8.57
N VAL A 372 9.29 -27.57 -8.46
CA VAL A 372 10.13 -26.70 -7.64
C VAL A 372 11.12 -25.97 -8.54
N CYS A 373 10.98 -24.66 -8.58
CA CYS A 373 11.95 -23.76 -9.16
C CYS A 373 13.15 -23.63 -8.24
N THR A 374 14.30 -24.17 -8.66
CA THR A 374 15.57 -24.08 -7.92
C THR A 374 16.55 -23.10 -8.57
N LYS A 375 16.27 -22.66 -9.80
CA LYS A 375 17.10 -21.70 -10.53
C LYS A 375 16.22 -20.66 -11.24
N GLU A 376 16.63 -19.41 -11.17
CA GLU A 376 15.96 -18.30 -11.84
C GLU A 376 15.92 -18.49 -13.36
N GLY A 377 14.76 -18.23 -13.97
CA GLY A 377 14.55 -18.40 -15.40
C GLY A 377 14.55 -19.86 -15.90
N GLN A 378 14.63 -20.85 -15.00
CA GLN A 378 14.58 -22.26 -15.35
C GLN A 378 13.24 -22.63 -16.02
N GLN A 379 13.28 -23.47 -17.05
CA GLN A 379 12.10 -24.09 -17.63
C GLN A 379 11.93 -25.50 -17.06
N ILE A 380 10.72 -25.84 -16.63
CA ILE A 380 10.39 -27.15 -16.03
C ILE A 380 9.19 -27.76 -16.75
N THR A 381 9.27 -29.04 -17.12
CA THR A 381 8.12 -29.81 -17.60
C THR A 381 7.23 -30.16 -16.41
N ILE A 382 5.92 -29.86 -16.51
CA ILE A 382 4.99 -30.00 -15.38
C ILE A 382 4.84 -31.46 -14.95
N HIS A 383 4.77 -32.36 -15.92
CA HIS A 383 4.71 -33.80 -15.68
C HIS A 383 5.94 -34.48 -16.32
N PRO A 384 6.95 -34.91 -15.56
CA PRO A 384 8.21 -35.39 -16.12
C PRO A 384 8.06 -36.56 -17.10
N SER A 385 7.07 -37.44 -16.88
CA SER A 385 6.79 -38.57 -17.77
C SER A 385 5.81 -38.27 -18.91
N SER A 386 5.28 -37.03 -19.01
CA SER A 386 4.35 -36.63 -20.08
C SER A 386 4.50 -35.15 -20.41
N ASN A 387 5.05 -34.84 -21.58
CA ASN A 387 5.17 -33.47 -22.07
C ASN A 387 3.81 -32.82 -22.40
N LYS A 388 2.72 -33.59 -22.44
CA LYS A 388 1.37 -33.10 -22.77
C LYS A 388 0.85 -32.04 -21.80
N PHE A 389 1.19 -32.14 -20.51
CA PHE A 389 0.79 -31.16 -19.50
C PHE A 389 1.52 -29.82 -19.60
N GLY A 390 2.48 -29.70 -20.52
CA GLY A 390 3.17 -28.46 -20.81
C GLY A 390 4.31 -28.13 -19.85
N LYS A 391 4.68 -26.85 -19.83
CA LYS A 391 5.87 -26.35 -19.16
C LYS A 391 5.57 -25.10 -18.34
N ILE A 392 6.42 -24.83 -17.37
CA ILE A 392 6.45 -23.59 -16.61
C ILE A 392 7.84 -22.96 -16.67
N PHE A 393 7.88 -21.64 -16.70
CA PHE A 393 9.11 -20.86 -16.64
C PHE A 393 9.18 -20.18 -15.28
N CYS A 394 10.23 -20.49 -14.53
CA CYS A 394 10.49 -19.92 -13.23
C CYS A 394 10.79 -18.41 -13.34
N PRO A 395 10.41 -17.61 -12.33
CA PRO A 395 10.70 -16.18 -12.29
C PRO A 395 12.19 -15.89 -12.47
N ARG A 396 12.51 -14.73 -13.08
CA ARG A 396 13.90 -14.30 -13.33
C ARG A 396 14.60 -13.69 -12.11
N SER A 397 13.82 -13.32 -11.09
CA SER A 397 14.32 -12.83 -9.80
C SER A 397 13.42 -13.43 -8.72
N PHE A 398 13.94 -14.37 -7.93
CA PHE A 398 13.16 -14.97 -6.86
C PHE A 398 12.95 -13.99 -5.72
N THR A 399 13.93 -13.13 -5.43
CA THR A 399 13.78 -12.10 -4.39
C THR A 399 12.64 -11.14 -4.73
N GLN A 400 12.57 -10.62 -5.96
CA GLN A 400 11.48 -9.74 -6.36
C GLN A 400 10.12 -10.46 -6.31
N PHE A 401 10.08 -11.69 -6.82
CA PHE A 401 8.84 -12.47 -6.86
C PHE A 401 8.32 -12.85 -5.45
N CYS A 402 9.23 -13.15 -4.51
CA CYS A 402 8.90 -13.68 -3.20
C CYS A 402 8.85 -12.64 -2.07
N ASP A 403 9.51 -11.49 -2.20
CA ASP A 403 9.51 -10.42 -1.17
C ASP A 403 8.34 -9.43 -1.36
N HIS A 404 7.23 -9.90 -1.92
CA HIS A 404 6.00 -9.13 -2.01
C HIS A 404 5.31 -9.04 -0.64
N VAL A 405 4.43 -8.06 -0.50
CA VAL A 405 3.60 -7.91 0.71
C VAL A 405 2.57 -9.04 0.72
N PRO A 406 2.54 -9.91 1.73
CA PRO A 406 1.56 -10.98 1.78
C PRO A 406 0.16 -10.41 2.00
N MET A 407 -0.81 -10.85 1.21
CA MET A 407 -2.22 -10.53 1.45
C MET A 407 -2.73 -11.28 2.68
N CYS A 408 -3.65 -10.67 3.42
CA CYS A 408 -4.24 -11.30 4.58
C CYS A 408 -5.30 -12.33 4.20
N THR A 409 -5.36 -13.42 4.95
CA THR A 409 -6.40 -14.43 4.77
C THR A 409 -7.79 -13.80 4.94
N ASN A 410 -8.70 -14.09 4.02
CA ASN A 410 -10.06 -13.53 3.97
C ASN A 410 -10.13 -12.01 4.07
N HIS A 411 -9.06 -11.27 3.71
CA HIS A 411 -8.97 -9.82 3.87
C HIS A 411 -9.43 -9.35 5.26
N CYS A 412 -8.93 -10.05 6.30
CA CYS A 412 -9.28 -9.78 7.70
C CYS A 412 -10.81 -9.80 7.99
N SER A 413 -11.54 -10.60 7.21
CA SER A 413 -12.99 -10.84 7.31
C SER A 413 -13.83 -9.56 7.35
N SER A 414 -13.36 -8.48 6.72
CA SER A 414 -13.98 -7.14 6.75
C SER A 414 -14.13 -6.51 8.15
N VAL A 415 -13.49 -7.09 9.16
CA VAL A 415 -13.53 -6.65 10.57
C VAL A 415 -12.12 -6.44 11.14
N GLY A 416 -11.19 -6.12 10.25
CA GLY A 416 -9.82 -5.73 10.55
C GLY A 416 -9.18 -5.11 9.31
N VAL A 417 -7.94 -4.66 9.45
CA VAL A 417 -7.13 -4.14 8.34
C VAL A 417 -5.89 -5.01 8.17
N CYS A 418 -5.50 -5.29 6.93
CA CYS A 418 -4.27 -5.99 6.65
C CYS A 418 -3.07 -5.04 6.76
N VAL A 419 -2.04 -5.45 7.52
CA VAL A 419 -0.76 -4.75 7.56
C VAL A 419 0.34 -5.79 7.40
N ARG A 420 0.94 -5.85 6.21
CA ARG A 420 2.05 -6.76 5.87
C ARG A 420 1.75 -8.24 6.16
N GLY A 421 0.56 -8.70 5.76
CA GLY A 421 0.11 -10.08 5.96
C GLY A 421 -0.38 -10.40 7.37
N VAL A 422 -0.52 -9.38 8.22
CA VAL A 422 -1.01 -9.53 9.59
C VAL A 422 -2.27 -8.69 9.78
N CYS A 423 -3.36 -9.32 10.22
CA CYS A 423 -4.60 -8.62 10.48
C CYS A 423 -4.57 -7.85 11.80
N LEU A 424 -4.96 -6.58 11.76
CA LEU A 424 -5.24 -5.77 12.95
C LEU A 424 -6.75 -5.71 13.15
N CYS A 425 -7.26 -6.53 14.07
CA CYS A 425 -8.69 -6.71 14.26
C CYS A 425 -9.36 -5.54 14.98
N LEU A 426 -10.62 -5.27 14.61
CA LEU A 426 -11.48 -4.36 15.36
C LEU A 426 -11.67 -4.85 16.82
N PRO A 427 -11.88 -3.94 17.80
CA PRO A 427 -12.19 -4.32 19.17
C PRO A 427 -13.33 -5.34 19.25
N GLY A 428 -13.13 -6.40 20.04
CA GLY A 428 -14.10 -7.50 20.16
C GLY A 428 -13.96 -8.62 19.12
N TRP A 429 -13.02 -8.50 18.17
CA TRP A 429 -12.69 -9.53 17.19
C TRP A 429 -11.24 -10.01 17.33
N GLY A 430 -10.95 -11.21 16.83
CA GLY A 430 -9.61 -11.80 16.84
C GLY A 430 -9.51 -13.04 15.95
N GLY A 431 -8.32 -13.61 15.89
CA GLY A 431 -7.98 -14.71 14.99
C GLY A 431 -7.16 -14.22 13.81
N ILE A 432 -6.48 -15.14 13.11
CA ILE A 432 -5.54 -14.82 12.01
C ILE A 432 -6.19 -13.96 10.91
N ASP A 433 -7.50 -14.11 10.71
CA ASP A 433 -8.31 -13.36 9.75
C ASP A 433 -9.41 -12.50 10.44
N CYS A 434 -9.34 -12.28 11.75
CA CYS A 434 -10.34 -11.56 12.55
C CYS A 434 -11.76 -12.15 12.53
N SER A 435 -11.98 -13.37 12.04
CA SER A 435 -13.32 -13.96 11.89
C SER A 435 -14.02 -14.33 13.22
N VAL A 436 -13.32 -14.28 14.36
CA VAL A 436 -13.86 -14.76 15.65
C VAL A 436 -14.19 -13.59 16.57
N LYS A 437 -15.46 -13.47 16.97
CA LYS A 437 -15.87 -12.57 18.06
C LYS A 437 -15.24 -13.06 19.36
N CYS A 438 -14.31 -12.28 19.92
CA CYS A 438 -13.58 -12.63 21.12
C CYS A 438 -13.09 -11.38 21.86
N LEU A 439 -13.40 -11.27 23.15
CA LEU A 439 -12.85 -10.24 24.04
C LEU A 439 -11.54 -10.68 24.69
N GLN A 440 -11.11 -11.93 24.50
CA GLN A 440 -9.87 -12.49 25.03
C GLN A 440 -8.87 -12.78 23.90
N VAL A 441 -8.51 -14.06 23.69
CA VAL A 441 -7.57 -14.50 22.64
C VAL A 441 -8.14 -15.69 21.87
N VAL A 442 -7.68 -15.91 20.64
CA VAL A 442 -8.20 -16.94 19.74
C VAL A 442 -7.19 -18.06 19.54
N LEU A 443 -7.59 -19.30 19.82
CA LEU A 443 -6.82 -20.51 19.55
C LEU A 443 -7.64 -21.43 18.66
N ASN A 444 -7.12 -21.80 17.49
CA ASN A 444 -7.80 -22.70 16.53
C ASN A 444 -9.26 -22.28 16.24
N LYS A 445 -9.48 -20.99 15.97
CA LYS A 445 -10.79 -20.36 15.74
C LYS A 445 -11.76 -20.38 16.94
N VAL A 446 -11.28 -20.67 18.14
CA VAL A 446 -12.08 -20.67 19.39
C VAL A 446 -11.60 -19.55 20.31
N CYS A 447 -12.54 -18.78 20.89
CA CYS A 447 -12.23 -17.78 21.89
C CYS A 447 -11.90 -18.46 23.23
N VAL A 448 -10.68 -18.27 23.72
CA VAL A 448 -10.17 -18.83 24.97
C VAL A 448 -9.65 -17.73 25.88
N LYS A 449 -9.55 -18.01 27.19
CA LYS A 449 -9.11 -17.00 28.18
C LYS A 449 -7.62 -16.65 28.06
N GLN A 450 -6.79 -17.61 27.68
CA GLN A 450 -5.34 -17.45 27.58
C GLN A 450 -4.75 -18.42 26.56
N CYS A 451 -3.58 -18.08 26.01
CA CYS A 451 -2.84 -18.97 25.14
C CYS A 451 -2.15 -20.08 25.96
N PRO A 452 -1.82 -21.22 25.31
CA PRO A 452 -0.89 -22.20 25.87
C PRO A 452 0.44 -21.55 26.24
N LEU A 453 1.10 -22.03 27.30
CA LEU A 453 2.33 -21.42 27.86
C LEU A 453 3.49 -21.32 26.85
N ASN A 454 3.51 -22.16 25.82
CA ASN A 454 4.52 -22.15 24.76
C ASN A 454 4.17 -21.22 23.58
N GLN A 455 3.06 -20.48 23.65
CA GLN A 455 2.58 -19.59 22.61
C GLN A 455 2.56 -18.13 23.07
N VAL A 456 2.40 -17.22 22.11
CA VAL A 456 2.31 -15.77 22.29
C VAL A 456 1.04 -15.26 21.63
N ILE A 457 0.49 -14.18 22.18
CA ILE A 457 -0.66 -13.46 21.64
C ILE A 457 -0.15 -12.53 20.55
N GLY A 458 -0.52 -12.82 19.30
CA GLY A 458 -0.24 -11.98 18.15
C GLY A 458 -1.03 -10.68 18.15
N PRO A 459 -0.69 -9.72 17.27
CA PRO A 459 -1.43 -8.47 17.11
C PRO A 459 -2.87 -8.66 16.58
N ASP A 460 -3.12 -9.79 15.91
CA ASP A 460 -4.43 -10.31 15.48
C ASP A 460 -5.21 -11.00 16.62
N ARG A 461 -4.65 -11.01 17.83
CA ARG A 461 -5.17 -11.65 19.04
C ARG A 461 -5.31 -13.16 18.92
N SER A 462 -4.59 -13.79 17.98
CA SER A 462 -4.47 -15.24 17.90
C SER A 462 -3.28 -15.75 18.70
N CYS A 463 -3.35 -17.00 19.15
CA CYS A 463 -2.23 -17.68 19.78
C CYS A 463 -1.28 -18.23 18.72
N GLN A 464 -0.03 -17.77 18.74
CA GLN A 464 1.01 -18.04 17.74
C GLN A 464 2.27 -18.60 18.40
N ILE A 465 3.12 -19.29 17.65
CA ILE A 465 4.38 -19.84 18.18
C ILE A 465 5.46 -18.74 18.32
N SER A 466 5.41 -17.71 17.48
CA SER A 466 6.38 -16.61 17.44
C SER A 466 5.70 -15.32 17.05
N CYS A 467 6.30 -14.18 17.42
CA CYS A 467 5.81 -12.89 16.97
C CYS A 467 6.13 -12.64 15.48
N PRO A 468 5.23 -11.98 14.75
CA PRO A 468 5.49 -11.57 13.37
C PRO A 468 6.59 -10.51 13.29
N ASN A 469 7.13 -10.31 12.08
CA ASN A 469 8.11 -9.24 11.82
C ASN A 469 7.55 -7.87 12.24
N GLY A 470 8.41 -7.02 12.79
CA GLY A 470 7.99 -5.73 13.37
C GLY A 470 7.45 -5.83 14.80
N TYR A 471 7.39 -7.04 15.38
CA TYR A 471 7.01 -7.28 16.76
C TYR A 471 8.08 -8.10 17.50
N TYR A 472 8.16 -7.91 18.82
CA TYR A 472 8.99 -8.70 19.72
C TYR A 472 8.13 -9.30 20.83
N LYS A 473 8.64 -10.37 21.44
CA LYS A 473 7.97 -11.04 22.56
C LYS A 473 8.27 -10.31 23.87
N GLN A 474 7.22 -9.89 24.57
CA GLN A 474 7.28 -9.47 25.97
C GLN A 474 6.26 -10.28 26.78
N GLY A 475 6.74 -11.16 27.66
CA GLY A 475 5.88 -12.14 28.33
C GLY A 475 5.20 -13.08 27.32
N GLN A 476 3.86 -13.17 27.36
CA GLN A 476 3.04 -13.89 26.37
C GLN A 476 2.45 -12.96 25.29
N GLN A 477 2.91 -11.72 25.15
CA GLN A 477 2.38 -10.78 24.15
C GLN A 477 3.42 -10.42 23.10
N CYS A 478 2.95 -10.20 21.87
CA CYS A 478 3.72 -9.58 20.82
C CYS A 478 3.50 -8.08 20.85
N LEU A 479 4.55 -7.33 21.18
CA LEU A 479 4.53 -5.88 21.18
C LEU A 479 5.33 -5.34 20.01
N GLN A 480 4.90 -4.19 19.52
CA GLN A 480 5.49 -3.57 18.35
C GLN A 480 6.92 -3.09 18.63
N CYS A 481 7.82 -3.27 17.67
CA CYS A 481 9.15 -2.70 17.71
C CYS A 481 9.11 -1.17 17.80
N HIS A 482 10.18 -0.59 18.36
CA HIS A 482 10.40 0.86 18.29
C HIS A 482 10.33 1.32 16.82
N ALA A 483 9.79 2.52 16.56
CA ALA A 483 9.56 3.03 15.20
C ALA A 483 10.83 3.10 14.32
N SER A 484 12.01 3.20 14.95
CA SER A 484 13.31 3.17 14.24
C SER A 484 13.78 1.77 13.83
N CYS A 485 13.15 0.70 14.34
CA CYS A 485 13.53 -0.68 14.08
C CYS A 485 12.50 -1.34 13.14
N LYS A 486 12.97 -1.87 12.00
CA LYS A 486 12.19 -2.77 11.13
C LYS A 486 12.02 -4.15 11.78
N ARG A 487 13.04 -4.61 12.52
CA ARG A 487 13.00 -5.79 13.39
C ARG A 487 13.73 -5.51 14.68
N CYS A 488 13.32 -6.14 15.76
CA CYS A 488 13.86 -5.90 17.09
C CYS A 488 13.82 -7.16 17.96
N LYS A 489 14.62 -7.18 19.03
CA LYS A 489 14.56 -8.18 20.10
C LYS A 489 13.86 -7.68 21.36
N GLY A 490 13.53 -6.39 21.40
CA GLY A 490 13.02 -5.65 22.55
C GLY A 490 12.38 -4.33 22.10
N GLY A 491 11.77 -3.60 23.04
CA GLY A 491 10.99 -2.39 22.75
C GLY A 491 11.81 -1.11 22.65
N ALA A 492 13.09 -1.13 23.03
CA ALA A 492 13.91 0.07 23.04
C ALA A 492 14.55 0.33 21.67
N SER A 493 14.94 1.59 21.43
CA SER A 493 15.58 2.01 20.17
C SER A 493 16.98 1.42 19.93
N ASN A 494 17.56 0.76 20.94
CA ASN A 494 18.82 0.01 20.88
C ASN A 494 18.63 -1.52 20.80
N ASP A 495 17.39 -2.00 20.74
CA ASP A 495 17.09 -3.42 20.54
C ASP A 495 16.86 -3.78 19.08
N CYS A 496 17.22 -2.89 18.14
CA CYS A 496 17.02 -3.15 16.73
C CYS A 496 17.95 -4.29 16.25
N THR A 497 17.42 -5.14 15.38
CA THR A 497 18.16 -6.15 14.61
C THR A 497 18.14 -5.85 13.12
N LEU A 498 17.20 -5.00 12.68
CA LEU A 498 17.13 -4.46 11.33
C LEU A 498 16.57 -3.04 11.41
N CYS A 499 17.16 -2.13 10.65
CA CYS A 499 16.77 -0.72 10.65
C CYS A 499 15.76 -0.36 9.57
N GLN A 500 15.08 0.76 9.80
CA GLN A 500 14.25 1.41 8.81
C GLN A 500 15.02 1.87 7.57
N PHE A 501 14.30 2.22 6.51
CA PHE A 501 14.84 2.45 5.17
C PHE A 501 15.97 3.46 5.15
N LEU A 502 15.89 4.53 5.95
CA LEU A 502 16.86 5.62 5.99
C LEU A 502 17.96 5.47 7.08
N SER A 503 18.08 4.31 7.71
CA SER A 503 19.00 4.08 8.82
C SER A 503 19.81 2.78 8.68
N GLN A 504 20.92 2.68 9.42
CA GLN A 504 21.77 1.50 9.52
C GLN A 504 22.02 1.12 10.97
N LEU A 505 22.25 -0.16 11.20
CA LEU A 505 22.45 -0.70 12.54
C LEU A 505 23.90 -0.44 12.98
N ASN A 506 24.08 0.22 14.12
CA ASN A 506 25.39 0.38 14.74
C ASN A 506 25.73 -0.84 15.62
N LYS A 507 26.97 -0.90 16.12
CA LYS A 507 27.45 -1.99 16.99
C LYS A 507 26.69 -2.15 18.32
N TYR A 508 25.88 -1.18 18.71
CA TYR A 508 25.09 -1.18 19.94
C TYR A 508 23.62 -1.55 19.72
N GLY A 509 23.24 -2.00 18.51
CA GLY A 509 21.87 -2.34 18.19
C GLY A 509 20.95 -1.13 17.95
N GLN A 510 21.52 0.06 17.77
CA GLN A 510 20.76 1.27 17.48
C GLN A 510 20.77 1.58 15.99
N CYS A 511 19.63 2.06 15.50
CA CYS A 511 19.51 2.54 14.13
C CYS A 511 19.92 4.01 14.03
N VAL A 512 21.02 4.26 13.31
CA VAL A 512 21.56 5.59 13.06
C VAL A 512 21.30 6.00 11.61
N LYS A 513 21.00 7.29 11.39
CA LYS A 513 20.80 7.84 10.04
C LYS A 513 22.10 7.78 9.25
N VAL A 514 21.98 7.54 7.94
CA VAL A 514 23.14 7.32 7.04
C VAL A 514 23.51 8.60 6.26
N TYR A 515 23.04 9.76 6.68
CA TYR A 515 23.14 11.03 5.95
C TYR A 515 23.27 12.24 6.86
#